data_AF-A0A946IX35-F1
#
_entry.id   AF-A0A946IX35-F1
#
_cell.length_a   1.000
_cell.length_b   1.000
_cell.length_c   1.000
_cell.angle_alpha   90.00
_cell.angle_beta   90.00
_cell.angle_gamma   90.00
#
_symmetry.space_group_name_H-M   'P 1'
#
loop_
_entity.id
_entity.type
_entity.pdbx_description
1 polymer ?
#
loop_
_entity_poly.entity_id
_entity_poly.type
_entity_poly.pdbx_seq_one_letter_code
_entity_poly.pdbx_strand_id
1 'polypeptide(L)'
;MSYKTIFIVDPVRGERIQMAKFLSEEIITVMTFVSINDCFKRPDLIRSDMIVFVPRKEKNEIKHLFNIKKKYRQIPIILLLNNDFPDINLTELTENGFASPYKAINNEKVREIMLGLLAPEGLPPRTEVPHPVPIADEVQAALSPRPE
;
A
#
# COMPACT_ATOMS: atom_id res chain seq x y z
N MET A 1 -8.12 5.65 16.75
CA MET A 1 -7.47 4.83 15.70
C MET A 1 -6.03 5.26 15.58
N SER A 2 -5.08 4.33 15.54
CA SER A 2 -3.71 4.64 15.15
C SER A 2 -3.63 4.64 13.63
N TYR A 3 -3.31 5.76 13.00
CA TYR A 3 -3.00 5.80 11.58
C TYR A 3 -1.87 4.82 11.25
N LYS A 4 -2.00 4.11 10.13
CA LYS A 4 -0.96 3.21 9.64
C LYS A 4 -0.15 3.89 8.56
N THR A 5 1.17 3.75 8.60
CA THR A 5 2.07 4.39 7.64
C THR A 5 2.68 3.35 6.71
N ILE A 6 2.61 3.61 5.40
CA ILE A 6 3.15 2.74 4.37
C ILE A 6 4.17 3.50 3.55
N PHE A 7 5.32 2.90 3.33
CA PHE A 7 6.35 3.43 2.45
C PHE A 7 6.33 2.71 1.11
N ILE A 8 6.14 3.46 0.03
CA ILE A 8 6.26 2.96 -1.34
C ILE A 8 7.64 3.33 -1.88
N VAL A 9 8.40 2.33 -2.29
CA VAL A 9 9.76 2.49 -2.82
C VAL A 9 9.80 2.05 -4.28
N ASP A 10 9.77 3.04 -5.17
CA ASP A 10 9.86 2.82 -6.61
C ASP A 10 10.59 4.00 -7.27
N PRO A 11 11.65 3.81 -8.06
CA PRO A 11 12.31 4.92 -8.74
C PRO A 11 11.43 5.57 -9.83
N VAL A 12 10.40 4.90 -10.35
CA VAL A 12 9.54 5.43 -11.42
C VAL A 12 8.46 6.33 -10.83
N ARG A 13 8.59 7.66 -11.03
CA ARG A 13 7.69 8.66 -10.44
C ARG A 13 6.21 8.44 -10.79
N GLY A 14 5.89 8.17 -12.05
CA GLY A 14 4.51 8.00 -12.51
C GLY A 14 3.81 6.83 -11.83
N GLU A 15 4.43 5.65 -11.88
CA GLU A 15 3.93 4.43 -11.25
C GLU A 15 3.84 4.56 -9.72
N ARG A 16 4.85 5.17 -9.10
CA ARG A 16 4.85 5.43 -7.65
C ARG A 16 3.69 6.30 -7.20
N ILE A 17 3.40 7.38 -7.93
CA ILE A 17 2.27 8.28 -7.62
C ILE A 17 0.94 7.57 -7.84
N GLN A 18 0.82 6.78 -8.92
CA GLN A 18 -0.39 6.01 -9.21
C GLN A 18 -0.68 5.00 -8.09
N MET A 19 0.33 4.26 -7.66
CA MET A 19 0.20 3.32 -6.54
C MET A 19 -0.15 4.03 -5.24
N ALA A 20 0.47 5.19 -4.96
CA ALA A 20 0.15 5.96 -3.77
C ALA A 20 -1.32 6.38 -3.74
N LYS A 21 -1.84 6.92 -4.85
CA LYS A 21 -3.26 7.26 -4.98
C LYS A 21 -4.17 6.05 -4.85
N PHE A 22 -3.75 4.89 -5.36
CA PHE A 22 -4.55 3.67 -5.32
C PHE A 22 -4.63 3.08 -3.90
N LEU A 23 -3.57 3.19 -3.10
CA LEU A 23 -3.49 2.68 -1.73
C LEU A 23 -3.90 3.72 -0.66
N SER A 24 -4.04 4.98 -1.04
CA SER A 24 -4.53 6.04 -0.16
C SER A 24 -5.96 5.75 0.31
N GLU A 25 -6.09 5.43 1.59
CA GLU A 25 -7.35 5.25 2.30
C GLU A 25 -7.37 6.18 3.53
N GLU A 26 -8.54 6.51 4.08
CA GLU A 26 -8.69 7.49 5.17
C GLU A 26 -7.82 7.20 6.42
N ILE A 27 -7.52 5.92 6.68
CA ILE A 27 -6.74 5.48 7.84
C ILE A 27 -5.27 5.16 7.53
N ILE A 28 -4.85 5.33 6.27
CA ILE A 28 -3.53 4.95 5.77
C ILE A 28 -2.78 6.18 5.28
N THR A 29 -1.66 6.48 5.93
CA THR A 29 -0.70 7.48 5.45
C THR A 29 0.28 6.82 4.50
N VAL A 30 0.27 7.25 3.24
CA VAL A 30 1.21 6.77 2.23
C VAL A 30 2.34 7.77 2.05
N MET A 31 3.59 7.31 2.17
CA MET A 31 4.78 8.07 1.80
C MET A 31 5.51 7.37 0.66
N THR A 32 6.17 8.15 -0.18
CA THR A 32 6.82 7.61 -1.38
C THR A 32 8.30 7.98 -1.42
N PHE A 33 9.13 7.02 -1.82
CA PHE A 33 10.58 7.13 -1.86
C PHE A 33 11.12 6.60 -3.19
N VAL A 34 12.26 7.14 -3.62
CA VAL A 34 12.99 6.67 -4.81
C VAL A 34 13.88 5.48 -4.46
N SER A 35 14.48 5.50 -3.26
CA SER A 35 15.37 4.45 -2.77
C SER A 35 14.98 3.95 -1.38
N ILE A 36 15.20 2.67 -1.13
CA ILE A 36 14.97 2.04 0.18
C ILE A 36 15.82 2.67 1.29
N ASN A 37 17.01 3.19 0.96
CA ASN A 37 17.89 3.84 1.93
C ASN A 37 17.29 5.16 2.45
N ASP A 38 16.48 5.84 1.63
CA ASP A 38 15.84 7.11 2.02
C ASP A 38 14.76 6.91 3.08
N CYS A 39 14.14 5.74 3.11
CA CYS A 39 13.10 5.37 4.08
C CYS A 39 13.60 5.46 5.53
N PHE A 40 14.90 5.32 5.76
CA PHE A 40 15.47 5.15 7.09
C PHE A 40 16.39 6.29 7.53
N LYS A 41 16.42 7.41 6.78
CA LYS A 41 17.26 8.58 7.11
C LYS A 41 16.79 9.32 8.36
N ARG A 42 15.48 9.32 8.65
CA ARG A 42 14.86 10.02 9.79
C ARG A 42 13.86 9.11 10.53
N PRO A 43 14.34 8.01 11.15
CA PRO A 43 13.49 6.98 11.75
C PRO A 43 12.81 7.43 13.07
N ASP A 44 13.24 8.58 13.59
CA ASP A 44 12.71 9.30 14.74
C ASP A 44 11.45 10.11 14.40
N LEU A 45 11.32 10.58 13.15
CA LEU A 45 10.19 11.40 12.72
C LEU A 45 9.04 10.57 12.20
N ILE A 46 9.31 9.58 11.35
CA ILE A 46 8.27 8.76 10.73
C ILE A 46 8.73 7.30 10.70
N ARG A 47 7.83 6.41 11.12
CA ARG A 47 8.02 4.96 11.10
C ARG A 47 7.04 4.33 10.12
N SER A 48 7.50 3.32 9.39
CA SER A 48 6.66 2.53 8.50
C SER A 48 6.09 1.34 9.25
N ASP A 49 4.78 1.10 9.11
CA ASP A 49 4.14 -0.16 9.48
C ASP A 49 4.32 -1.22 8.39
N MET A 50 4.53 -0.81 7.13
CA MET A 50 4.74 -1.70 5.99
C MET A 50 5.56 -1.01 4.89
N ILE A 51 6.30 -1.78 4.09
CA ILE A 51 7.01 -1.28 2.92
C ILE A 51 6.51 -2.00 1.66
N VAL A 52 6.19 -1.25 0.62
CA VAL A 52 5.99 -1.77 -0.74
C VAL A 52 7.25 -1.44 -1.53
N PHE A 53 7.99 -2.46 -1.96
CA PHE A 53 9.22 -2.31 -2.71
C PHE A 53 9.03 -2.81 -4.14
N VAL A 54 9.32 -1.95 -5.11
CA VAL A 54 9.24 -2.28 -6.54
C VAL A 54 10.66 -2.50 -7.07
N PRO A 55 11.08 -3.76 -7.29
CA PRO A 55 12.37 -4.05 -7.91
C PRO A 55 12.41 -3.55 -9.35
N ARG A 56 13.50 -2.86 -9.70
CA ARG A 56 13.77 -2.35 -11.05
C ARG A 56 15.22 -2.64 -11.39
N LYS A 57 15.45 -3.24 -12.56
CA LYS A 57 16.80 -3.47 -13.08
C LYS A 57 17.60 -2.16 -13.11
N GLU A 58 18.86 -2.20 -12.69
CA GLU A 58 19.81 -1.07 -12.67
C GLU A 58 19.45 0.16 -11.80
N LYS A 59 18.24 0.22 -11.22
CA LYS A 59 17.79 1.35 -10.40
C LYS A 59 17.52 0.96 -8.95
N ASN A 60 16.76 -0.11 -8.75
CA ASN A 60 16.27 -0.51 -7.43
C ASN A 60 16.30 -2.04 -7.34
N GLU A 61 17.51 -2.60 -7.28
CA GLU A 61 17.70 -4.05 -7.28
C GLU A 61 17.52 -4.67 -5.89
N ILE A 62 17.19 -5.96 -5.84
CA ILE A 62 16.98 -6.69 -4.57
C ILE A 62 18.20 -6.67 -3.65
N LYS A 63 19.42 -6.61 -4.19
CA LYS A 63 20.64 -6.44 -3.38
C LYS A 63 20.60 -5.20 -2.47
N HIS A 64 19.88 -4.16 -2.85
CA HIS A 64 19.72 -2.96 -2.03
C HIS A 64 18.88 -3.24 -0.77
N LEU A 65 17.92 -4.18 -0.85
CA LEU A 65 17.18 -4.65 0.32
C LEU A 65 18.08 -5.39 1.30
N PHE A 66 18.99 -6.24 0.82
CA PHE A 66 19.91 -6.97 1.69
C PHE A 66 20.91 -6.08 2.44
N ASN A 67 21.08 -4.83 2.00
CA ASN A 67 21.95 -3.85 2.67
C ASN A 67 21.26 -3.11 3.82
N ILE A 68 19.95 -3.26 4.03
CA ILE A 68 19.26 -2.56 5.11
C ILE A 68 19.60 -3.16 6.48
N LYS A 69 19.60 -2.31 7.52
CA LYS A 69 19.86 -2.73 8.91
C LYS A 69 18.84 -3.79 9.36
N LYS A 70 19.31 -4.80 10.10
CA LYS A 70 18.49 -5.94 10.58
C LYS A 70 17.18 -5.52 11.27
N LYS A 71 17.22 -4.45 12.07
CA LYS A 71 16.01 -3.93 12.75
C LYS A 71 14.88 -3.54 11.80
N TYR A 72 15.19 -3.13 10.56
CA TYR A 72 14.18 -2.74 9.57
C TYR A 72 13.66 -3.94 8.77
N ARG A 73 14.34 -5.09 8.81
CA ARG A 73 13.88 -6.33 8.17
C ARG A 73 12.68 -6.97 8.89
N GLN A 74 12.36 -6.46 10.09
CA GLN A 74 11.18 -6.85 10.85
C GLN A 74 9.90 -6.15 10.36
N ILE A 75 10.04 -5.09 9.55
CA ILE A 75 8.90 -4.40 8.94
C ILE A 75 8.37 -5.29 7.79
N PRO A 76 7.07 -5.61 7.74
CA PRO A 76 6.46 -6.32 6.63
C PRO A 76 6.81 -5.67 5.29
N ILE A 77 7.20 -6.49 4.31
CA ILE A 77 7.59 -6.00 2.99
C ILE A 77 6.83 -6.73 1.89
N ILE A 78 6.24 -5.97 0.98
CA ILE A 78 5.60 -6.49 -0.24
C ILE A 78 6.52 -6.17 -1.42
N LEU A 79 6.96 -7.20 -2.13
CA LEU A 79 7.66 -7.08 -3.40
C LEU A 79 6.64 -7.06 -4.53
N LEU A 80 6.44 -5.89 -5.14
CA LEU A 80 5.57 -5.73 -6.31
C LEU A 80 6.39 -6.01 -7.57
N LEU A 81 6.18 -7.18 -8.18
CA LEU A 81 6.88 -7.59 -9.37
C LEU A 81 6.19 -7.06 -10.62
N ASN A 82 7.00 -6.54 -11.53
CA ASN A 82 6.58 -6.17 -12.87
C ASN A 82 7.12 -7.22 -13.86
N ASN A 83 6.50 -7.34 -15.03
CA ASN A 83 6.87 -8.32 -16.06
C ASN A 83 8.35 -8.27 -16.47
N ASP A 84 9.02 -7.14 -16.26
CA ASP A 84 10.41 -6.89 -16.66
C ASP A 84 11.45 -7.37 -15.62
N PHE A 85 11.02 -7.88 -14.46
CA PHE A 85 11.93 -8.35 -13.42
C PHE A 85 11.78 -9.86 -13.22
N PRO A 86 12.91 -10.62 -13.15
CA PRO A 86 12.84 -12.05 -12.92
C PRO A 86 12.16 -12.36 -11.59
N ASP A 87 11.53 -13.53 -11.52
CA ASP A 87 10.81 -13.92 -10.32
C ASP A 87 11.74 -13.96 -9.09
N ILE A 88 11.27 -13.45 -7.96
CA ILE A 88 12.06 -13.35 -6.73
C ILE A 88 11.69 -14.46 -5.76
N ASN A 89 12.71 -15.16 -5.26
CA ASN A 89 12.54 -16.21 -4.27
C ASN A 89 12.34 -15.60 -2.86
N LEU A 90 11.15 -15.76 -2.29
CA LEU A 90 10.84 -15.28 -0.94
C LEU A 90 11.63 -16.03 0.14
N THR A 91 12.02 -17.28 -0.10
CA THR A 91 12.83 -18.07 0.82
C THR A 91 14.18 -17.39 1.07
N GLU A 92 14.80 -16.85 0.03
CA GLU A 92 16.08 -16.13 0.14
C GLU A 92 15.95 -14.88 1.02
N LEU A 93 14.82 -14.14 0.93
CA LEU A 93 14.57 -13.00 1.80
C LEU A 93 14.40 -13.43 3.25
N THR A 94 13.65 -14.50 3.49
CA THR A 94 13.44 -15.04 4.85
C THR A 94 14.76 -15.52 5.46
N GLU A 95 15.59 -16.23 4.70
CA GLU A 95 16.94 -16.65 5.12
C GLU A 95 17.86 -15.45 5.42
N ASN A 96 17.67 -14.34 4.70
CA ASN A 96 18.32 -13.07 4.99
C ASN A 96 17.70 -12.31 6.18
N GLY A 97 16.77 -12.90 6.92
CA GLY A 97 16.22 -12.35 8.16
C GLY A 97 15.10 -11.33 7.96
N PHE A 98 14.41 -11.34 6.82
CA PHE A 98 13.14 -10.64 6.65
C PHE A 98 12.02 -11.43 7.31
N ALA A 99 11.29 -10.79 8.23
CA ALA A 99 10.28 -11.48 9.03
C ALA A 99 9.01 -11.81 8.24
N SER A 100 8.63 -10.95 7.30
CA SER A 100 7.38 -11.10 6.55
C SER A 100 7.50 -10.54 5.12
N PRO A 101 8.21 -11.25 4.23
CA PRO A 101 8.27 -10.91 2.81
C PRO A 101 7.06 -11.49 2.05
N TYR A 102 6.38 -10.66 1.28
CA TYR A 102 5.26 -11.03 0.42
C TYR A 102 5.58 -10.70 -1.03
N LYS A 103 4.89 -11.38 -1.95
CA LYS A 103 4.96 -11.10 -3.39
C LYS A 103 3.59 -10.63 -3.88
N ALA A 104 3.61 -9.61 -4.73
CA ALA A 104 2.45 -9.13 -5.47
C ALA A 104 2.83 -8.97 -6.95
N ILE A 105 1.87 -9.21 -7.85
CA ILE A 105 2.05 -9.06 -9.30
C ILE A 105 1.31 -7.84 -9.87
N ASN A 106 0.48 -7.20 -9.04
CA ASN A 106 -0.33 -6.05 -9.40
C ASN A 106 -0.74 -5.26 -8.15
N ASN A 107 -1.29 -4.07 -8.35
CA ASN A 107 -1.70 -3.18 -7.27
C ASN A 107 -2.85 -3.74 -6.42
N GLU A 108 -3.78 -4.49 -7.02
CA GLU A 108 -4.88 -5.14 -6.29
C GLU A 108 -4.35 -6.11 -5.25
N LYS A 109 -3.37 -6.95 -5.61
CA LYS A 109 -2.76 -7.89 -4.68
C LYS A 109 -1.97 -7.17 -3.57
N VAL A 110 -1.32 -6.04 -3.89
CA VAL A 110 -0.69 -5.18 -2.87
C VAL A 110 -1.74 -4.69 -1.88
N ARG A 111 -2.88 -4.20 -2.36
CA ARG A 111 -3.99 -3.70 -1.52
C ARG A 111 -4.59 -4.81 -0.64
N GLU A 112 -4.81 -5.99 -1.21
CA GLU A 112 -5.31 -7.16 -0.47
C GLU A 112 -4.39 -7.51 0.71
N ILE A 113 -3.08 -7.66 0.44
CA ILE A 113 -2.08 -7.99 1.47
C ILE A 113 -1.97 -6.85 2.50
N MET A 114 -1.96 -5.61 2.03
CA MET A 114 -1.91 -4.41 2.88
C MET A 114 -3.06 -4.38 3.87
N LEU A 115 -4.30 -4.54 3.40
CA LEU A 115 -5.48 -4.52 4.25
C LEU A 115 -5.51 -5.72 5.19
N GLY A 116 -5.16 -6.91 4.73
CA GLY A 116 -5.09 -8.11 5.57
C GLY A 116 -4.11 -7.99 6.73
N LEU A 117 -3.03 -7.21 6.58
CA LEU A 117 -2.02 -7.02 7.63
C LEU A 117 -2.28 -5.79 8.50
N LEU A 118 -2.75 -4.69 7.92
CA LEU A 118 -2.87 -3.40 8.61
C LEU A 118 -4.28 -3.11 9.14
N ALA A 119 -5.30 -3.75 8.56
CA ALA A 119 -6.71 -3.58 8.91
C ALA A 119 -7.46 -4.93 8.87
N PRO A 120 -7.06 -5.93 9.69
CA PRO A 120 -7.64 -7.27 9.67
C PRO A 120 -9.14 -7.28 10.02
N GLU A 121 -9.57 -6.33 10.86
CA GLU A 121 -10.98 -6.14 11.26
C GLU A 121 -11.80 -5.36 10.21
N GLY A 122 -11.20 -5.04 9.06
CA GLY A 122 -11.80 -4.23 8.00
C GLY A 122 -11.56 -2.73 8.14
N LEU A 123 -11.92 -2.00 7.09
CA LEU A 123 -11.88 -0.55 7.08
C LEU A 123 -13.06 -0.01 7.90
N PRO A 124 -12.88 1.09 8.64
CA PRO A 124 -13.98 1.72 9.34
C PRO A 124 -15.07 2.17 8.36
N PRO A 125 -16.33 2.24 8.82
CA PRO A 125 -17.40 2.82 8.03
C PRO A 125 -17.02 4.24 7.60
N ARG A 126 -17.28 4.57 6.33
CA ARG A 126 -17.09 5.94 5.84
C ARG A 126 -17.88 6.90 6.70
N THR A 127 -17.20 7.93 7.21
CA THR A 127 -17.85 9.00 7.98
C THR A 127 -18.55 10.02 7.09
N GLU A 128 -18.23 10.05 5.80
CA GLU A 128 -18.91 10.92 4.84
C GLU A 128 -20.28 10.34 4.47
N VAL A 129 -21.33 11.03 4.90
CA VAL A 129 -22.67 10.84 4.34
C VAL A 129 -22.57 11.21 2.85
N PRO A 130 -23.03 10.36 1.92
CA PRO A 130 -23.07 10.72 0.51
C PRO A 130 -23.73 12.10 0.37
N HIS A 131 -23.14 12.98 -0.42
CA HIS A 131 -23.81 14.25 -0.74
C HIS A 131 -25.23 13.89 -1.21
N PRO A 132 -26.29 14.51 -0.64
CA PRO A 132 -27.64 14.20 -1.05
C PRO A 132 -27.73 14.45 -2.55
N VAL A 133 -27.90 13.37 -3.31
CA VAL A 133 -28.15 13.46 -4.73
C VAL A 133 -29.52 14.13 -4.85
N PRO A 134 -29.67 15.24 -5.60
CA PRO A 134 -30.98 15.78 -5.89
C PRO A 134 -31.79 14.65 -6.54
N ILE A 135 -32.77 14.12 -5.82
CA ILE A 135 -33.72 13.15 -6.36
C ILE A 135 -34.58 13.98 -7.31
N ALA A 136 -34.55 13.66 -8.61
CA ALA A 136 -35.43 14.32 -9.57
C ALA A 136 -36.89 14.10 -9.14
N ASP A 137 -37.74 15.12 -9.31
CA ASP A 137 -39.16 15.10 -8.88
C ASP A 137 -39.91 13.85 -9.39
N GLU A 138 -39.52 13.35 -10.56
CA GLU A 138 -40.05 12.13 -11.18
C GLU A 138 -39.77 10.86 -10.34
N VAL A 139 -38.57 10.75 -9.77
CA VAL A 139 -38.18 9.64 -8.89
C VAL A 139 -38.87 9.77 -7.54
N GLN A 140 -39.06 10.99 -7.05
CA GLN A 140 -39.77 11.26 -5.80
C GLN A 140 -41.27 10.95 -5.90
N ALA A 141 -41.89 11.26 -7.06
CA ALA A 141 -43.27 10.88 -7.36
C ALA A 141 -43.46 9.35 -7.47
N ALA A 142 -42.47 8.62 -8.00
CA ALA A 142 -42.51 7.16 -8.10
C ALA A 142 -42.34 6.44 -6.75
N LEU A 143 -41.67 7.09 -5.78
CA LEU A 143 -41.48 6.56 -4.42
C LEU A 143 -42.62 6.95 -3.47
N SER A 144 -43.54 7.80 -3.90
CA SER A 144 -44.69 8.20 -3.10
C SER A 144 -45.72 7.06 -3.07
N PRO A 145 -46.26 6.69 -1.89
CA PRO A 145 -47.27 5.64 -1.80
C PRO A 145 -48.49 6.03 -2.64
N ARG A 146 -48.98 5.10 -3.47
CA ARG A 146 -50.18 5.34 -4.28
C ARG A 146 -51.37 5.57 -3.34
N PRO A 147 -52.16 6.63 -3.56
CA PRO A 147 -53.39 6.81 -2.80
C PRO A 147 -54.36 5.65 -3.09
N GLU A 148 -55.04 5.19 -2.04
CA GLU A 148 -56.05 4.11 -2.07
C GLU A 148 -57.26 4.47 -2.95
#